data_AF-A0A8J3IDL6-F1
#
_entry.id   AF-A0A8J3IDL6-F1
#
_cell.length_a   1.000
_cell.length_b   1.000
_cell.length_c   1.000
_cell.angle_alpha   90.00
_cell.angle_beta   90.00
_cell.angle_gamma   90.00
#
_symmetry.space_group_name_H-M   'P 1'
#
loop_
_entity.id
_entity.type
_entity.pdbx_description
1 polymer ?
#
loop_
_entity_poly.entity_id
_entity_poly.type
_entity_poly.pdbx_seq_one_letter_code
_entity_poly.pdbx_strand_id
1 'polypeptide(L)'
;MPQLLSVNVGMPRDIAWHGETVRTAIWKEPVQGRRMVRRLNIDGDKQGDLVGHGGEQRAVFVYQIESYHYWEQKLNRNDFVFGQFGENFTIQGLSDEEVCIGDQYRIGDALFEVTQPRVTCYRVSIRMNNPQMPALLVAHRRPGFYLRVLQEGEVEAGNEIIKVTAGPERMTVADIDGMLYLNDHPREKLERALHIPALSPGWKMSFQSLLEQAVRGETTGSNSGLAPQAGPLRLGKASVPCKYQRSNGRVTACALLSWYQSTNIPWQRLSLDSLSSCA
;
A
#
# COMPACT_ATOMS: atom_id res chain seq x y z
N MET A 1 -17.80 3.44 17.73
CA MET A 1 -16.54 2.81 18.17
C MET A 1 -15.98 2.02 17.00
N PRO A 2 -14.65 1.92 16.83
CA PRO A 2 -14.07 1.14 15.74
C PRO A 2 -14.53 -0.32 15.74
N GLN A 3 -14.84 -0.87 14.56
CA GLN A 3 -15.41 -2.21 14.42
C GLN A 3 -14.90 -2.92 13.18
N LEU A 4 -14.72 -4.24 13.27
CA LEU A 4 -14.48 -5.11 12.12
C LEU A 4 -15.80 -5.38 11.40
N LEU A 5 -15.96 -4.87 10.18
CA LEU A 5 -17.19 -5.06 9.40
C LEU A 5 -17.16 -6.36 8.58
N SER A 6 -15.98 -6.74 8.10
CA SER A 6 -15.82 -7.94 7.27
C SER A 6 -14.45 -8.56 7.40
N VAL A 7 -14.42 -9.89 7.41
CA VAL A 7 -13.23 -10.69 7.18
C VAL A 7 -13.29 -11.18 5.74
N ASN A 8 -12.28 -10.85 4.95
CA ASN A 8 -12.19 -11.21 3.55
C ASN A 8 -10.97 -12.09 3.31
N VAL A 9 -11.16 -13.20 2.60
CA VAL A 9 -10.08 -14.13 2.26
C VAL A 9 -10.13 -14.45 0.77
N GLY A 10 -9.00 -14.85 0.21
CA GLY A 10 -8.90 -15.19 -1.20
C GLY A 10 -7.68 -16.06 -1.50
N MET A 11 -7.85 -16.95 -2.47
CA MET A 11 -6.78 -17.79 -2.98
C MET A 11 -6.20 -17.15 -4.26
N PRO A 12 -4.86 -17.21 -4.47
CA PRO A 12 -4.25 -16.77 -5.71
C PRO A 12 -4.89 -17.46 -6.91
N ARG A 13 -5.25 -16.68 -7.92
CA ARG A 13 -5.80 -17.15 -9.18
C ARG A 13 -5.08 -16.52 -10.37
N ASP A 14 -5.13 -17.22 -11.49
CA ASP A 14 -4.56 -16.75 -12.74
C ASP A 14 -5.62 -15.94 -13.51
N ILE A 15 -5.23 -14.79 -14.03
CA ILE A 15 -6.09 -13.92 -14.83
C ILE A 15 -5.39 -13.56 -16.14
N ALA A 16 -6.16 -13.34 -17.21
CA ALA A 16 -5.64 -12.77 -18.43
C ALA A 16 -5.60 -11.23 -18.31
N TRP A 17 -4.43 -10.64 -18.56
CA TRP A 17 -4.24 -9.19 -18.54
C TRP A 17 -3.21 -8.77 -19.59
N HIS A 18 -3.61 -7.92 -20.54
CA HIS A 18 -2.79 -7.49 -21.69
C HIS A 18 -2.13 -8.64 -22.48
N GLY A 19 -2.83 -9.76 -22.65
CA GLY A 19 -2.33 -10.93 -23.37
C GLY A 19 -1.41 -11.85 -22.55
N GLU A 20 -1.12 -11.47 -21.30
CA GLU A 20 -0.30 -12.26 -20.37
C GLU A 20 -1.14 -12.88 -19.26
N THR A 21 -0.64 -13.96 -18.67
CA THR A 21 -1.26 -14.56 -17.47
C THR A 21 -0.63 -13.98 -16.21
N VAL A 22 -1.44 -13.35 -15.36
CA VAL A 22 -1.01 -12.78 -14.09
C VAL A 22 -1.60 -13.59 -12.94
N ARG A 23 -0.75 -14.17 -12.10
CA ARG A 23 -1.17 -14.83 -10.84
C ARG A 23 -1.35 -13.79 -9.73
N THR A 24 -2.51 -13.75 -9.08
CA THR A 24 -2.89 -12.67 -8.15
C THR A 24 -3.88 -13.10 -7.07
N ALA A 25 -3.75 -12.54 -5.87
CA ALA A 25 -4.65 -12.75 -4.73
C ALA A 25 -5.45 -11.48 -4.34
N ILE A 26 -5.54 -10.51 -5.27
CA ILE A 26 -6.24 -9.22 -5.04
C ILE A 26 -7.75 -9.39 -4.91
N TRP A 27 -8.31 -10.48 -5.43
CA TRP A 27 -9.70 -10.83 -5.18
C TRP A 27 -9.82 -11.56 -3.85
N LYS A 28 -10.48 -10.89 -2.91
CA LYS A 28 -10.91 -11.47 -1.64
C LYS A 28 -12.42 -11.36 -1.55
N GLU A 29 -13.02 -12.32 -0.89
CA GLU A 29 -14.46 -12.41 -0.70
C GLU A 29 -14.78 -12.44 0.80
N PRO A 30 -15.88 -11.81 1.25
CA PRO A 30 -16.33 -11.87 2.63
C PRO A 30 -16.61 -13.31 3.05
N VAL A 31 -16.16 -13.68 4.23
CA VAL A 31 -16.48 -14.97 4.84
C VAL A 31 -17.33 -14.80 6.08
N GLN A 32 -18.28 -15.71 6.24
CA GLN A 32 -19.13 -15.79 7.43
C GLN A 32 -18.44 -16.63 8.51
N GLY A 33 -18.79 -16.34 9.76
CA GLY A 33 -18.31 -17.04 10.93
C GLY A 33 -16.89 -16.64 11.35
N ARG A 34 -16.47 -17.21 12.48
CA ARG A 34 -15.13 -17.04 13.03
C ARG A 34 -14.04 -17.53 12.08
N ARG A 35 -12.92 -16.82 12.07
CA ARG A 35 -11.70 -17.19 11.35
C ARG A 35 -10.51 -17.11 12.27
N MET A 36 -9.71 -18.16 12.25
CA MET A 36 -8.42 -18.18 12.94
C MET A 36 -7.43 -17.29 12.19
N VAL A 37 -6.83 -16.35 12.92
CA VAL A 37 -5.75 -15.51 12.43
C VAL A 37 -4.43 -16.08 12.93
N ARG A 38 -3.58 -16.46 11.97
CA ARG A 38 -2.25 -17.01 12.18
C ARG A 38 -1.19 -15.94 12.05
N ARG A 39 0.03 -16.24 12.49
CA ARG A 39 1.16 -15.32 12.41
C ARG A 39 1.43 -14.73 11.01
N LEU A 40 1.09 -15.45 9.96
CA LEU A 40 1.38 -15.05 8.57
C LEU A 40 0.15 -14.66 7.74
N ASN A 41 -1.05 -15.10 8.11
CA ASN A 41 -2.28 -14.92 7.33
C ASN A 41 -3.52 -15.29 8.14
N ILE A 42 -4.69 -15.16 7.53
CA ILE A 42 -5.96 -15.66 8.04
C ILE A 42 -6.26 -17.01 7.41
N ASP A 43 -6.81 -17.96 8.17
CA ASP A 43 -7.23 -19.26 7.65
C ASP A 43 -8.24 -19.07 6.49
N GLY A 44 -7.92 -19.65 5.33
CA GLY A 44 -8.64 -19.47 4.07
C GLY A 44 -8.04 -18.43 3.12
N ASP A 45 -7.09 -17.61 3.59
CA ASP A 45 -6.37 -16.65 2.77
C ASP A 45 -5.01 -17.18 2.32
N LYS A 46 -4.60 -16.86 1.09
CA LYS A 46 -3.23 -17.08 0.63
C LYS A 46 -2.66 -15.83 -0.04
N GLN A 47 -1.44 -15.51 0.33
CA GLN A 47 -0.65 -14.47 -0.32
C GLN A 47 0.01 -15.07 -1.57
N GLY A 48 -0.06 -14.35 -2.70
CA GLY A 48 0.49 -14.82 -3.97
C GLY A 48 2.02 -14.87 -4.02
N ASP A 49 2.68 -14.14 -3.12
CA ASP A 49 4.14 -14.06 -2.95
C ASP A 49 4.46 -13.59 -1.53
N LEU A 50 5.20 -14.38 -0.76
CA LEU A 50 5.54 -14.09 0.64
C LEU A 50 6.70 -13.10 0.78
N VAL A 51 7.50 -12.86 -0.27
CA VAL A 51 8.66 -11.96 -0.22
C VAL A 51 8.23 -10.52 -0.50
N GLY A 52 7.42 -10.30 -1.54
CA GLY A 52 6.99 -8.97 -1.96
C GLY A 52 5.60 -8.56 -1.46
N HIS A 53 4.70 -9.51 -1.19
CA HIS A 53 3.27 -9.23 -0.95
C HIS A 53 2.75 -9.82 0.35
N GLY A 54 3.64 -10.29 1.22
CA GLY A 54 3.28 -11.09 2.38
C GLY A 54 4.31 -11.09 3.50
N GLY A 55 4.24 -12.13 4.32
CA GLY A 55 5.11 -12.32 5.48
C GLY A 55 4.58 -11.66 6.75
N GLU A 56 5.30 -11.84 7.85
CA GLU A 56 4.86 -11.45 9.19
C GLU A 56 4.48 -9.96 9.29
N GLN A 57 5.23 -9.10 8.61
CA GLN A 57 4.98 -7.65 8.60
C GLN A 57 3.72 -7.24 7.80
N ARG A 58 3.10 -8.17 7.07
CA ARG A 58 1.97 -7.92 6.17
C ARG A 58 0.92 -9.02 6.29
N ALA A 59 0.77 -9.57 7.49
CA ALA A 59 -0.12 -10.72 7.74
C ALA A 59 -1.58 -10.39 7.42
N VAL A 60 -2.03 -9.18 7.76
CA VAL A 60 -3.41 -8.72 7.54
C VAL A 60 -3.40 -7.32 6.94
N PHE A 61 -4.04 -7.14 5.79
CA PHE A 61 -4.30 -5.81 5.22
C PHE A 61 -5.65 -5.26 5.72
N VAL A 62 -5.67 -4.00 6.13
CA VAL A 62 -6.85 -3.29 6.67
C VAL A 62 -7.23 -2.13 5.77
N TYR A 63 -8.53 -1.96 5.52
CA TYR A 63 -9.06 -0.82 4.79
C TYR A 63 -10.42 -0.37 5.36
N GLN A 64 -10.61 0.94 5.44
CA GLN A 64 -11.74 1.57 6.12
C GLN A 64 -12.93 1.75 5.18
N ILE A 65 -14.16 1.53 5.66
CA ILE A 65 -15.40 1.75 4.91
C ILE A 65 -15.59 3.24 4.55
N GLU A 66 -15.04 4.15 5.35
CA GLU A 66 -15.03 5.58 5.04
C GLU A 66 -14.21 5.86 3.77
N SER A 67 -13.13 5.09 3.53
CA SER A 67 -12.37 5.16 2.28
C SER A 67 -13.17 4.58 1.11
N TYR A 68 -13.97 3.53 1.31
CA TYR A 68 -14.90 3.05 0.28
C TYR A 68 -15.86 4.15 -0.17
N HIS A 69 -16.57 4.78 0.77
CA HIS A 69 -17.53 5.84 0.46
C HIS A 69 -16.88 7.03 -0.26
N TYR A 70 -15.66 7.39 0.16
CA TYR A 70 -14.88 8.40 -0.55
C TYR A 70 -14.64 8.03 -2.01
N TRP A 71 -14.22 6.78 -2.28
CA TRP A 71 -13.92 6.32 -3.64
C TRP A 71 -15.18 6.11 -4.49
N GLU A 72 -16.29 5.66 -3.91
CA GLU A 72 -17.59 5.60 -4.57
C GLU A 72 -18.01 6.97 -5.11
N GLN A 73 -17.90 8.00 -4.27
CA GLN A 73 -18.17 9.39 -4.68
C GLN A 73 -17.15 9.89 -5.70
N LYS A 74 -15.86 9.71 -5.42
CA LYS A 74 -14.77 10.25 -6.26
C LYS A 74 -14.73 9.63 -7.66
N LEU A 75 -15.12 8.37 -7.78
CA LEU A 75 -15.11 7.62 -9.03
C LEU A 75 -16.51 7.50 -9.65
N ASN A 76 -17.54 8.04 -9.00
CA ASN A 76 -18.95 7.92 -9.37
C ASN A 76 -19.35 6.45 -9.62
N ARG A 77 -19.09 5.60 -8.62
CA ARG A 77 -19.33 4.14 -8.64
C ARG A 77 -20.09 3.72 -7.39
N ASN A 78 -20.83 2.63 -7.49
CA ASN A 78 -21.64 2.05 -6.41
C ASN A 78 -21.58 0.52 -6.39
N ASP A 79 -20.59 -0.07 -7.06
CA ASP A 79 -20.42 -1.51 -7.26
C ASP A 79 -19.36 -2.12 -6.31
N PHE A 80 -18.97 -1.39 -5.26
CA PHE A 80 -17.90 -1.84 -4.38
C PHE A 80 -18.44 -2.88 -3.39
N VAL A 81 -17.59 -3.87 -3.11
CA VAL A 81 -17.87 -4.96 -2.17
C VAL A 81 -16.74 -5.07 -1.17
N PHE A 82 -16.98 -5.59 0.02
CA PHE A 82 -15.89 -5.83 0.97
C PHE A 82 -14.81 -6.73 0.37
N GLY A 83 -13.54 -6.38 0.59
CA GLY A 83 -12.39 -6.97 -0.10
C GLY A 83 -12.07 -6.34 -1.47
N GLN A 84 -12.76 -5.27 -1.89
CA GLN A 84 -12.55 -4.60 -3.18
C GLN A 84 -11.12 -4.11 -3.37
N PHE A 85 -10.46 -3.64 -2.31
CA PHE A 85 -9.07 -3.18 -2.35
C PHE A 85 -8.07 -4.31 -2.06
N GLY A 86 -8.57 -5.54 -1.91
CA GLY A 86 -7.82 -6.74 -1.56
C GLY A 86 -7.44 -6.80 -0.09
N GLU A 87 -8.17 -6.08 0.77
CA GLU A 87 -8.01 -6.08 2.21
C GLU A 87 -8.60 -7.32 2.87
N ASN A 88 -7.94 -7.77 3.92
CA ASN A 88 -8.41 -8.86 4.75
C ASN A 88 -9.47 -8.36 5.74
N PHE A 89 -9.28 -7.17 6.31
CA PHE A 89 -10.24 -6.56 7.21
C PHE A 89 -10.81 -5.28 6.61
N THR A 90 -12.11 -5.32 6.33
CA THR A 90 -12.88 -4.10 6.12
C THR A 90 -13.36 -3.62 7.48
N ILE A 91 -13.02 -2.39 7.85
CA ILE A 91 -13.30 -1.85 9.19
C ILE A 91 -14.08 -0.54 9.11
N GLN A 92 -14.66 -0.14 10.23
CA GLN A 92 -15.21 1.20 10.46
C GLN A 92 -14.32 1.97 11.44
N GLY A 93 -14.09 3.25 11.17
CA GLY A 93 -13.21 4.12 11.94
C GLY A 93 -11.72 3.86 11.68
N LEU A 94 -10.86 4.39 12.57
CA LEU A 94 -9.39 4.28 12.49
C LEU A 94 -8.85 4.87 11.17
N SER A 95 -9.02 6.18 10.99
CA SER A 95 -8.50 6.89 9.81
C SER A 95 -6.99 6.70 9.66
N ASP A 96 -6.49 6.69 8.42
CA ASP A 96 -5.05 6.66 8.12
C ASP A 96 -4.31 7.89 8.72
N GLU A 97 -5.04 8.97 9.04
CA GLU A 97 -4.53 10.17 9.70
C GLU A 97 -4.52 10.07 11.24
N GLU A 98 -5.09 9.00 11.82
CA GLU A 98 -5.19 8.80 13.26
C GLU A 98 -4.37 7.57 13.72
N VAL A 99 -4.35 6.53 12.90
CA VAL A 99 -3.62 5.29 13.18
C VAL A 99 -2.12 5.54 13.05
N CYS A 100 -1.37 5.17 14.08
CA CYS A 100 0.09 5.30 14.12
C CYS A 100 0.79 3.95 13.90
N ILE A 101 1.98 3.98 13.29
CA ILE A 101 2.82 2.78 13.20
C ILE A 101 3.25 2.35 14.61
N GLY A 102 3.11 1.06 14.90
CA GLY A 102 3.33 0.49 16.23
C GLY A 102 2.12 0.55 17.15
N ASP A 103 0.99 1.13 16.74
CA ASP A 103 -0.25 0.98 17.49
C ASP A 103 -0.63 -0.50 17.59
N GLN A 104 -1.13 -0.91 18.75
CA GLN A 104 -1.59 -2.28 18.98
C GLN A 104 -3.10 -2.32 19.21
N TYR A 105 -3.76 -3.25 18.51
CA TYR A 105 -5.21 -3.39 18.54
C TYR A 105 -5.59 -4.83 18.87
N ARG A 106 -6.58 -4.99 19.73
CA ARG A 106 -7.25 -6.26 19.99
C ARG A 106 -8.53 -6.32 19.16
N ILE A 107 -8.72 -7.44 18.46
CA ILE A 107 -9.91 -7.74 17.67
C ILE A 107 -10.23 -9.21 17.91
N GLY A 108 -11.39 -9.51 18.49
CA GLY A 108 -11.69 -10.85 18.99
C GLY A 108 -10.61 -11.32 19.98
N ASP A 109 -10.08 -12.52 19.76
CA ASP A 109 -9.05 -13.12 20.61
C ASP A 109 -7.62 -12.74 20.18
N ALA A 110 -7.46 -12.13 19.01
CA ALA A 110 -6.16 -11.82 18.42
C ALA A 110 -5.64 -10.42 18.83
N LEU A 111 -4.31 -10.31 18.89
CA LEU A 111 -3.60 -9.04 19.13
C LEU A 111 -2.73 -8.70 17.93
N PHE A 112 -2.85 -7.47 17.46
CA PHE A 112 -2.19 -6.98 16.26
C PHE A 112 -1.31 -5.77 16.56
N GLU A 113 -0.33 -5.53 15.69
CA GLU A 113 0.45 -4.30 15.68
C GLU A 113 0.56 -3.72 14.27
N VAL A 114 0.39 -2.41 14.12
CA VAL A 114 0.51 -1.70 12.85
C VAL A 114 1.98 -1.62 12.43
N THR A 115 2.29 -2.09 11.23
CA THR A 115 3.69 -2.24 10.77
C THR A 115 4.08 -1.28 9.67
N GLN A 116 3.16 -0.97 8.76
CA GLN A 116 3.44 -0.12 7.61
C GLN A 116 2.15 0.26 6.87
N PRO A 117 2.17 1.38 6.11
CA PRO A 117 1.17 1.62 5.08
C PRO A 117 1.22 0.55 4.00
N ARG A 118 0.12 0.42 3.25
CA ARG A 118 0.12 -0.40 2.04
C ARG A 118 0.79 0.33 0.90
N VAL A 119 1.90 -0.25 0.45
CA VAL A 119 2.51 0.11 -0.84
C VAL A 119 1.52 -0.21 -1.96
N THR A 120 1.15 0.81 -2.73
CA THR A 120 0.20 0.66 -3.84
C THR A 120 0.88 -0.08 -5.00
N CYS A 121 0.17 -1.04 -5.60
CA CYS A 121 0.71 -1.86 -6.69
C CYS A 121 -0.30 -1.97 -7.83
N TYR A 122 0.17 -2.31 -9.04
CA TYR A 122 -0.66 -2.37 -10.25
C TYR A 122 -1.85 -3.34 -10.14
N ARG A 123 -1.82 -4.31 -9.21
CA ARG A 123 -2.92 -5.26 -9.00
C ARG A 123 -4.22 -4.58 -8.59
N VAL A 124 -4.16 -3.45 -7.86
CA VAL A 124 -5.37 -2.67 -7.55
C VAL A 124 -5.95 -2.03 -8.82
N SER A 125 -5.11 -1.62 -9.77
CA SER A 125 -5.58 -1.10 -11.06
C SER A 125 -6.39 -2.13 -11.83
N ILE A 126 -5.95 -3.39 -11.80
CA ILE A 126 -6.66 -4.51 -12.41
C ILE A 126 -8.00 -4.71 -11.72
N ARG A 127 -8.00 -4.83 -10.38
CA ARG A 127 -9.23 -5.10 -9.60
C ARG A 127 -10.27 -3.99 -9.75
N MET A 128 -9.81 -2.74 -9.82
CA MET A 128 -10.64 -1.55 -9.95
C MET A 128 -10.98 -1.21 -11.40
N ASN A 129 -10.39 -1.90 -12.38
CA ASN A 129 -10.44 -1.54 -13.80
C ASN A 129 -10.11 -0.06 -14.05
N ASN A 130 -9.07 0.46 -13.36
CA ASN A 130 -8.65 1.84 -13.47
C ASN A 130 -7.12 1.94 -13.29
N PRO A 131 -6.35 2.26 -14.35
CA PRO A 131 -4.89 2.32 -14.32
C PRO A 131 -4.33 3.37 -13.36
N GLN A 132 -5.10 4.43 -13.05
CA GLN A 132 -4.66 5.56 -12.22
C GLN A 132 -4.81 5.29 -10.72
N MET A 133 -5.48 4.20 -10.30
CA MET A 133 -5.78 3.95 -8.89
C MET A 133 -4.57 3.97 -7.94
N PRO A 134 -3.40 3.40 -8.28
CA PRO A 134 -2.24 3.46 -7.41
C PRO A 134 -1.81 4.90 -7.10
N ALA A 135 -1.83 5.78 -8.11
CA ALA A 135 -1.49 7.19 -7.96
C ALA A 135 -2.57 7.95 -7.17
N LEU A 136 -3.85 7.64 -7.41
CA LEU A 136 -4.96 8.27 -6.69
C LEU A 136 -4.94 7.94 -5.20
N LEU A 137 -4.66 6.68 -4.82
CA LEU A 137 -4.58 6.25 -3.42
C LEU A 137 -3.54 7.07 -2.63
N VAL A 138 -2.37 7.31 -3.24
CA VAL A 138 -1.31 8.15 -2.68
C VAL A 138 -1.73 9.62 -2.64
N ALA A 139 -2.20 10.16 -3.78
CA ALA A 139 -2.56 11.58 -3.90
C ALA A 139 -3.68 12.00 -2.93
N HIS A 140 -4.57 11.07 -2.60
CA HIS A 140 -5.68 11.28 -1.67
C HIS A 140 -5.40 10.77 -0.25
N ARG A 141 -4.16 10.37 0.07
CA ARG A 141 -3.72 9.95 1.41
C ARG A 141 -4.60 8.84 2.02
N ARG A 142 -4.99 7.85 1.21
CA ARG A 142 -5.80 6.69 1.63
C ARG A 142 -5.12 5.37 1.30
N PRO A 143 -3.91 5.11 1.82
CA PRO A 143 -3.19 3.86 1.53
C PRO A 143 -3.84 2.65 2.22
N GLY A 144 -4.47 2.82 3.39
CA GLY A 144 -4.67 1.73 4.35
C GLY A 144 -3.36 1.22 4.94
N PHE A 145 -3.45 0.21 5.79
CA PHE A 145 -2.29 -0.27 6.56
C PHE A 145 -2.26 -1.78 6.77
N TYR A 146 -1.07 -2.28 7.05
CA TYR A 146 -0.84 -3.67 7.42
C TYR A 146 -0.69 -3.84 8.92
N LEU A 147 -1.13 -5.00 9.38
CA LEU A 147 -0.93 -5.51 10.72
C LEU A 147 -0.03 -6.75 10.68
N ARG A 148 0.86 -6.86 11.67
CA ARG A 148 1.42 -8.15 12.10
C ARG A 148 0.63 -8.70 13.26
N VAL A 149 0.71 -10.01 13.46
CA VAL A 149 -0.01 -10.72 14.52
C VAL A 149 0.96 -10.97 15.68
N LEU A 150 0.66 -10.34 16.83
CA LEU A 150 1.41 -10.54 18.08
C LEU A 150 0.87 -11.75 18.85
N GLN A 151 -0.44 -11.99 18.77
CA GLN A 151 -1.12 -13.13 19.36
C GLN A 151 -2.13 -13.69 18.36
N GLU A 152 -1.98 -14.96 17.99
CA GLU A 152 -2.95 -15.69 17.16
C GLU A 152 -4.29 -15.82 17.90
N GLY A 153 -5.40 -15.83 17.17
CA GLY A 153 -6.73 -15.91 17.76
C GLY A 153 -7.84 -15.87 16.72
N GLU A 154 -9.07 -16.13 17.16
CA GLU A 154 -10.24 -16.05 16.31
C GLU A 154 -10.74 -14.60 16.20
N VAL A 155 -11.16 -14.24 14.99
CA VAL A 155 -11.84 -12.97 14.68
C VAL A 155 -13.12 -13.25 13.90
N GLU A 156 -14.09 -12.36 14.03
CA GLU A 156 -15.35 -12.41 13.30
C GLU A 156 -15.85 -11.00 12.98
N ALA A 157 -16.60 -10.87 11.89
CA ALA A 157 -17.33 -9.64 11.60
C ALA A 157 -18.21 -9.26 12.81
N GLY A 158 -18.27 -7.97 13.11
CA GLY A 158 -18.94 -7.41 14.29
C GLY A 158 -18.05 -7.27 15.52
N ASN A 159 -16.86 -7.88 15.56
CA ASN A 159 -15.91 -7.67 16.66
C ASN A 159 -15.49 -6.19 16.78
N GLU A 160 -15.48 -5.69 18.02
CA GLU A 160 -14.94 -4.36 18.33
C GLU A 160 -13.42 -4.35 18.11
N ILE A 161 -12.89 -3.19 17.69
CA ILE A 161 -11.46 -2.96 17.56
C ILE A 161 -11.01 -2.07 18.71
N ILE A 162 -10.29 -2.66 19.66
CA ILE A 162 -9.87 -1.98 20.90
C ILE A 162 -8.40 -1.64 20.81
N LYS A 163 -8.06 -0.35 20.93
CA LYS A 163 -6.67 0.09 21.03
C LYS A 163 -6.10 -0.29 22.40
N VAL A 164 -5.07 -1.13 22.41
CA VAL A 164 -4.40 -1.61 23.63
C VAL A 164 -3.20 -0.74 23.97
N THR A 165 -2.37 -0.45 22.97
CA THR A 165 -1.13 0.31 23.13
C THR A 165 -0.99 1.31 22.00
N ALA A 166 -0.47 2.49 22.31
CA ALA A 166 -0.08 3.45 21.29
C ALA A 166 1.34 3.19 20.79
N GLY A 167 1.55 3.33 19.48
CA GLY A 167 2.86 3.25 18.87
C GLY A 167 3.81 4.36 19.32
N PRO A 168 5.12 4.10 19.33
CA PRO A 168 6.13 5.13 19.62
C PRO A 168 6.14 6.19 18.52
N GLU A 169 6.70 7.36 18.81
CA GLU A 169 6.83 8.50 17.89
C GLU A 169 5.52 9.10 17.34
N ARG A 170 4.36 8.45 17.54
CA ARG A 170 3.04 8.90 17.10
C ARG A 170 3.00 9.30 15.61
N MET A 171 3.70 8.53 14.77
CA MET A 171 3.74 8.78 13.33
C MET A 171 2.59 8.04 12.64
N THR A 172 1.71 8.80 12.01
CA THR A 172 0.50 8.28 11.38
C THR A 172 0.83 7.47 10.13
N VAL A 173 -0.09 6.57 9.73
CA VAL A 173 0.00 5.83 8.47
C VAL A 173 0.10 6.79 7.30
N ALA A 174 -0.73 7.84 7.26
CA ALA A 174 -0.71 8.84 6.21
C ALA A 174 0.60 9.66 6.16
N ASP A 175 1.21 9.97 7.32
CA ASP A 175 2.50 10.65 7.35
C ASP A 175 3.63 9.77 6.84
N ILE A 176 3.67 8.51 7.26
CA ILE A 176 4.69 7.54 6.83
C ILE A 176 4.57 7.30 5.32
N ASP A 177 3.36 7.12 4.80
CA ASP A 177 3.13 6.95 3.35
C ASP A 177 3.53 8.20 2.56
N GLY A 178 3.10 9.38 3.03
CA GLY A 178 3.41 10.66 2.41
C GLY A 178 4.92 10.92 2.33
N MET A 179 5.70 10.55 3.35
CA MET A 179 7.16 10.72 3.32
C MET A 179 7.86 9.88 2.25
N LEU A 180 7.27 8.80 1.76
CA LEU A 180 7.87 7.99 0.71
C LEU A 180 7.54 8.52 -0.69
N TYR A 181 6.35 9.08 -0.87
CA TYR A 181 5.79 9.39 -2.20
C TYR A 181 5.61 10.87 -2.51
N LEU A 182 5.50 11.74 -1.50
CA LEU A 182 5.31 13.17 -1.70
C LEU A 182 6.65 13.90 -1.67
N ASN A 183 6.65 15.08 -2.32
CA ASN A 183 7.81 15.94 -2.40
C ASN A 183 7.99 16.65 -1.07
N ASP A 184 8.67 16.00 -0.12
CA ASP A 184 9.40 16.60 1.00
C ASP A 184 9.84 15.47 1.95
N HIS A 185 11.15 15.38 2.19
CA HIS A 185 11.74 14.36 3.07
C HIS A 185 12.43 15.03 4.26
N PRO A 186 11.66 15.62 5.20
CA PRO A 186 12.24 16.32 6.34
C PRO A 186 13.06 15.34 7.18
N ARG A 187 14.35 15.64 7.33
CA ARG A 187 15.35 14.83 8.03
C ARG A 187 14.84 14.32 9.37
N GLU A 188 14.29 15.22 10.19
CA GLU A 188 13.78 14.90 11.53
C GLU A 188 12.69 13.82 11.49
N LYS A 189 11.77 13.87 10.53
CA LYS A 189 10.71 12.86 10.42
C LYS A 189 11.25 11.51 9.95
N LEU A 190 12.25 11.50 9.05
CA LEU A 190 12.91 10.26 8.65
C LEU A 190 13.63 9.61 9.84
N GLU A 191 14.38 10.39 10.62
CA GLU A 191 15.07 9.92 11.83
C GLU A 191 14.07 9.35 12.85
N ARG A 192 12.97 10.07 13.12
CA ARG A 192 11.89 9.58 13.99
C ARG A 192 11.29 8.27 13.48
N ALA A 193 10.99 8.14 12.19
CA ALA A 193 10.43 6.92 11.63
C ALA A 193 11.37 5.71 11.80
N LEU A 194 12.69 5.92 11.71
CA LEU A 194 13.69 4.87 11.91
C LEU A 194 13.77 4.38 13.36
N HIS A 195 13.37 5.20 14.33
CA HIS A 195 13.28 4.80 15.74
C HIS A 195 12.08 3.89 16.05
N ILE A 196 11.09 3.79 15.16
CA ILE A 196 9.90 2.96 15.38
C ILE A 196 10.27 1.47 15.19
N PRO A 197 10.25 0.62 16.23
CA PRO A 197 10.67 -0.78 16.10
C PRO A 197 9.75 -1.57 15.16
N ALA A 198 8.45 -1.30 15.22
CA ALA A 198 7.40 -1.96 14.44
C ALA A 198 7.44 -1.65 12.93
N LEU A 199 8.08 -0.54 12.52
CA LEU A 199 8.15 -0.17 11.11
C LEU A 199 8.92 -1.24 10.32
N SER A 200 8.32 -1.71 9.23
CA SER A 200 8.86 -2.87 8.53
C SER A 200 10.25 -2.60 7.91
N PRO A 201 11.10 -3.65 7.76
CA PRO A 201 12.46 -3.47 7.26
C PRO A 201 12.53 -2.80 5.88
N GLY A 202 11.58 -3.09 4.98
CA GLY A 202 11.53 -2.48 3.64
C GLY A 202 11.35 -0.96 3.68
N TRP A 203 10.48 -0.48 4.57
CA TRP A 203 10.28 0.96 4.78
C TRP A 203 11.48 1.61 5.45
N LYS A 204 12.07 0.95 6.48
CA LYS A 204 13.29 1.44 7.12
C LYS A 204 14.44 1.61 6.13
N MET A 205 14.67 0.64 5.24
CA MET A 205 15.70 0.75 4.20
C MET A 205 15.45 1.93 3.25
N SER A 206 14.19 2.16 2.86
CA SER A 206 13.84 3.29 1.99
C SER A 206 14.09 4.62 2.70
N PHE A 207 13.71 4.75 3.97
CA PHE A 207 13.94 5.97 4.75
C PHE A 207 15.42 6.22 5.06
N GLN A 208 16.21 5.16 5.31
CA GLN A 208 17.67 5.28 5.41
C GLN A 208 18.27 5.82 4.11
N SER A 209 17.87 5.30 2.96
CA SER A 209 18.36 5.79 1.66
C SER A 209 17.99 7.25 1.40
N LEU A 210 16.76 7.66 1.73
CA LEU A 210 16.34 9.06 1.63
C LEU A 210 17.13 9.97 2.57
N LEU A 211 17.39 9.51 3.80
CA LEU A 211 18.18 10.25 4.78
C LEU A 211 19.62 10.44 4.31
N GLU A 212 20.24 9.40 3.76
CA GLU A 212 21.58 9.46 3.19
C GLU A 212 21.68 10.41 1.99
N GLN A 213 20.69 10.41 1.09
CA GLN A 213 20.63 11.33 -0.05
C GLN A 213 20.49 12.79 0.41
N ALA A 214 19.64 13.04 1.41
CA ALA A 214 19.46 14.37 2.01
C ALA A 214 20.75 14.88 2.66
N VAL A 215 21.51 13.99 3.32
CA VAL A 215 22.82 14.32 3.91
C VAL A 215 23.87 14.66 2.84
N ARG A 216 23.85 13.97 1.69
CA ARG A 216 24.81 14.17 0.59
C ARG A 216 24.49 15.40 -0.28
N GLY A 217 23.34 16.04 -0.10
CA GLY A 217 22.91 17.17 -0.92
C GLY A 217 22.53 16.79 -2.36
N GLU A 218 22.22 15.51 -2.61
CA GLU A 218 21.80 15.02 -3.92
C GLU A 218 20.30 15.26 -4.12
N THR A 219 19.90 15.89 -5.23
CA THR A 219 18.49 16.10 -5.57
C THR A 219 17.80 14.77 -5.85
N THR A 220 16.74 14.50 -5.10
CA THR A 220 15.87 13.30 -5.08
C THR A 220 15.66 12.66 -6.46
N GLY A 221 16.28 11.52 -6.69
CA GLY A 221 16.10 10.70 -7.88
C GLY A 221 15.65 9.29 -7.53
N SER A 222 14.35 9.02 -7.65
CA SER A 222 13.70 7.70 -7.74
C SER A 222 14.15 6.59 -6.75
N ASN A 223 13.29 6.30 -5.78
CA ASN A 223 13.44 5.19 -4.84
C ASN A 223 13.54 3.82 -5.55
N SER A 224 14.68 3.14 -5.40
CA SER A 224 14.92 1.79 -5.93
C SER A 224 14.63 0.66 -4.92
N GLY A 225 14.26 1.01 -3.68
CA GLY A 225 14.25 0.10 -2.53
C GLY A 225 13.01 -0.79 -2.33
N LEU A 226 12.00 -0.69 -3.19
CA LEU A 226 10.74 -1.46 -3.04
C LEU A 226 10.42 -2.38 -4.22
N ALA A 227 11.31 -2.52 -5.20
CA ALA A 227 11.13 -3.47 -6.27
C ALA A 227 11.48 -4.90 -5.79
N PRO A 228 10.60 -5.90 -5.96
CA PRO A 228 11.01 -7.29 -5.80
C PRO A 228 12.11 -7.58 -6.85
N GLN A 229 13.20 -8.23 -6.42
CA GLN A 229 14.19 -8.75 -7.36
C GLN A 229 13.54 -9.86 -8.20
N ALA A 230 12.97 -9.49 -9.34
CA ALA A 230 12.62 -10.45 -10.38
C ALA A 230 13.92 -10.86 -11.08
N GLY A 231 14.26 -12.15 -11.02
CA GLY A 231 15.39 -12.70 -11.75
C GLY A 231 15.29 -12.41 -13.25
N PRO A 232 16.41 -12.27 -13.97
CA PRO A 232 16.42 -11.78 -15.35
C PRO A 232 15.70 -12.76 -16.29
N LEU A 233 14.56 -12.34 -16.84
CA LEU A 233 14.01 -12.94 -18.05
C LEU A 233 14.95 -12.60 -19.21
N ARG A 234 15.58 -13.63 -19.78
CA ARG A 234 16.41 -13.50 -20.98
C ARG A 234 15.51 -13.17 -22.17
N LEU A 235 15.52 -11.91 -22.59
CA LEU A 235 14.99 -11.48 -23.88
C LEU A 235 16.15 -11.23 -24.86
N GLY A 236 16.03 -11.82 -26.04
CA GLY A 236 17.00 -11.78 -27.12
C GLY A 236 17.30 -10.37 -27.62
N LYS A 237 18.53 -10.21 -28.12
CA LYS A 237 19.16 -8.98 -28.60
C LYS A 237 18.32 -8.24 -29.65
N ALA A 238 18.05 -6.96 -29.40
CA ALA A 238 18.06 -5.92 -30.42
C ALA A 238 18.38 -4.56 -29.75
N SER A 239 19.61 -4.11 -29.95
CA SER A 239 20.18 -2.88 -29.42
C SER A 239 19.87 -1.68 -30.32
N VAL A 240 19.32 -0.60 -29.75
CA VAL A 240 19.43 0.76 -30.33
C VAL A 240 19.73 1.75 -29.20
N PRO A 241 20.80 2.56 -29.27
CA PRO A 241 21.18 3.47 -28.20
C PRO A 241 20.40 4.78 -28.28
N CYS A 242 19.73 5.20 -27.20
CA CYS A 242 19.11 6.52 -27.13
C CYS A 242 20.01 7.49 -26.35
N LYS A 243 20.47 8.55 -27.03
CA LYS A 243 21.32 9.62 -26.50
C LYS A 243 20.57 10.47 -25.49
N TYR A 244 21.27 10.82 -24.41
CA TYR A 244 20.84 11.72 -23.36
C TYR A 244 20.93 13.18 -23.84
N GLN A 245 19.84 13.95 -23.77
CA GLN A 245 19.89 15.40 -23.91
C GLN A 245 19.14 16.03 -22.72
N ARG A 246 19.90 16.76 -21.88
CA ARG A 246 19.38 17.56 -20.76
C ARG A 246 18.82 18.86 -21.30
N SER A 247 17.58 19.17 -20.96
CA SER A 247 17.10 20.55 -20.89
C SER A 247 16.04 20.72 -19.79
N ASN A 248 16.25 21.73 -18.95
CA ASN A 248 15.29 22.35 -18.02
C ASN A 248 14.85 21.59 -16.75
N GLY A 249 15.82 21.07 -15.98
CA GLY A 249 15.84 21.23 -14.51
C GLY A 249 14.61 20.85 -13.68
N ARG A 250 13.75 19.92 -14.14
CA ARG A 250 12.64 19.37 -13.34
C ARG A 250 12.75 17.85 -13.31
N VAL A 251 12.91 17.31 -12.11
CA VAL A 251 12.97 15.86 -11.85
C VAL A 251 11.55 15.39 -11.52
N THR A 252 10.94 14.62 -12.42
CA THR A 252 9.73 13.84 -12.12
C THR A 252 10.16 12.51 -11.50
N ALA A 253 9.62 12.18 -10.33
CA ALA A 253 9.90 10.96 -9.60
C ALA A 253 9.70 9.72 -10.49
N CYS A 254 10.79 9.01 -10.74
CA CYS A 254 10.90 7.95 -11.72
C CYS A 254 10.75 6.55 -11.08
N ALA A 255 9.91 6.37 -10.07
CA ALA A 255 9.68 5.06 -9.44
C ALA A 255 8.43 4.36 -10.00
N LEU A 256 8.36 4.21 -11.34
CA LEU A 256 7.37 3.38 -12.06
C LEU A 256 7.80 3.06 -13.51
N LEU A 257 9.05 3.39 -13.88
CA LEU A 257 9.43 3.60 -15.28
C LEU A 257 10.00 2.38 -16.02
N SER A 258 9.95 1.18 -15.44
CA SER A 258 10.30 -0.05 -16.18
C SER A 258 9.12 -0.66 -16.95
N TRP A 259 7.91 -0.11 -16.90
CA TRP A 259 6.75 -0.75 -17.57
C TRP A 259 5.90 0.19 -18.45
N TYR A 260 5.94 1.50 -18.23
CA TYR A 260 5.09 2.44 -18.99
C TYR A 260 5.56 2.68 -20.44
N GLN A 261 6.77 2.25 -20.83
CA GLN A 261 7.31 2.48 -22.18
C GLN A 261 6.75 1.51 -23.26
N SER A 262 5.93 0.53 -22.91
CA SER A 262 5.33 -0.41 -23.89
C SER A 262 3.91 -0.02 -24.35
N THR A 263 3.28 0.96 -23.71
CA THR A 263 1.90 1.38 -24.03
C THR A 263 1.90 2.83 -24.51
N ASN A 264 1.64 3.01 -25.81
CA ASN A 264 1.67 4.28 -26.53
C ASN A 264 0.48 5.22 -26.14
N ILE A 265 0.34 5.53 -24.85
CA ILE A 265 -0.73 6.36 -24.29
C ILE A 265 -0.12 7.74 -23.94
N PRO A 266 -0.60 8.86 -24.55
CA PRO A 266 -0.06 10.18 -24.26
C PRO A 266 -0.33 10.59 -22.82
N TRP A 267 0.71 11.07 -22.14
CA TRP A 267 0.59 11.79 -20.87
C TRP A 267 -0.24 13.07 -21.07
N GLN A 268 -1.48 13.12 -20.54
CA GLN A 268 -2.07 14.41 -20.20
C GLN A 268 -1.49 14.86 -18.86
N ARG A 269 -0.73 15.96 -18.90
CA ARG A 269 -0.25 16.70 -17.72
C ARG A 269 -1.45 17.08 -16.86
N LEU A 270 -1.58 16.49 -15.68
CA LEU A 270 -2.26 17.14 -14.58
C LEU A 270 -1.25 18.08 -13.91
N SER A 271 -1.27 19.36 -14.28
CA SER A 271 -0.71 20.42 -13.46
C SER A 271 -1.56 20.54 -12.19
N LEU A 272 -0.92 20.75 -11.05
CA LEU A 272 -1.57 21.02 -9.76
C LEU A 272 -2.49 22.27 -9.77
N ASP A 273 -2.53 23.02 -10.87
CA ASP A 273 -3.39 24.19 -11.06
C ASP A 273 -4.86 23.88 -11.46
N SER A 274 -5.24 22.62 -11.67
CA SER A 274 -6.64 22.27 -12.02
C SER A 274 -7.51 21.82 -10.83
N LEU A 275 -7.08 22.07 -9.60
CA LEU A 275 -7.83 21.76 -8.37
C LEU A 275 -8.56 22.96 -7.75
N SER A 276 -8.76 24.06 -8.50
CA SER A 276 -9.43 25.27 -8.01
C SER A 276 -10.77 25.60 -8.68
N SER A 277 -11.47 24.63 -9.26
CA SER A 277 -12.84 24.85 -9.73
C SER A 277 -13.67 23.57 -9.72
N CYS A 278 -14.24 23.26 -8.56
CA CYS A 278 -15.57 22.65 -8.40
C CYS A 278 -15.92 22.80 -6.91
N ALA A 279 -16.75 23.80 -6.62
CA ALA A 279 -17.50 23.90 -5.38
C ALA A 279 -18.57 22.80 -5.31
#